data_AF-A0A2I0HFK8-F1
#
_entry.id   AF-A0A2I0HFK8-F1
#
_cell.length_a   1.000
_cell.length_b   1.000
_cell.length_c   1.000
_cell.angle_alpha   90.00
_cell.angle_beta   90.00
_cell.angle_gamma   90.00
#
_symmetry.space_group_name_H-M   'P 1'
#
loop_
_entity.id
_entity.type
_entity.pdbx_description
1 polymer ?
#
loop_
_entity_poly.entity_id
_entity_poly.type
_entity_poly.pdbx_seq_one_letter_code
_entity_poly.pdbx_strand_id
1 'polypeptide(L)' 'MIEGDALGDKLDSIDYEVKFEAATGGGSICKMTSKYNTKAEFQVDEEEIKAGKEKAFAIYKVVEAYLLENLHAYA' A
#
# COMPACT_ATOMS: atom_id res chain seq x y z
N MET A 1 -4.21 -1.58 -10.42
CA MET A 1 -5.16 -2.69 -10.49
C MET A 1 -4.35 -3.97 -10.59
N ILE A 2 -4.50 -4.89 -9.64
CA ILE A 2 -3.97 -6.26 -9.77
C ILE A 2 -5.14 -7.12 -10.26
N GLU A 3 -4.97 -7.87 -11.34
CA GLU A 3 -6.05 -8.66 -11.95
C GLU A 3 -5.98 -10.15 -11.57
N GLY A 4 -7.14 -10.70 -11.19
CA GLY A 4 -7.59 -12.07 -11.41
C GLY A 4 -6.81 -13.22 -10.77
N ASP A 5 -5.68 -13.61 -11.35
CA ASP A 5 -5.05 -14.91 -11.08
C ASP A 5 -4.27 -14.92 -9.74
N ALA A 6 -3.69 -13.78 -9.37
CA ALA A 6 -2.95 -13.63 -8.11
C ALA A 6 -3.86 -13.37 -6.89
N LEU A 7 -5.12 -13.00 -7.11
CA LEU A 7 -6.07 -12.60 -6.07
C LEU A 7 -6.94 -13.76 -5.57
N GLY A 8 -6.87 -14.90 -6.25
CA GLY A 8 -7.64 -16.10 -5.92
C GLY A 8 -9.14 -15.94 -6.21
N ASP A 9 -9.92 -16.93 -5.78
CA ASP A 9 -11.33 -17.02 -6.18
C ASP A 9 -12.25 -16.01 -5.48
N LYS A 10 -11.77 -15.33 -4.44
CA LYS A 10 -12.60 -14.55 -3.49
C LYS A 10 -12.67 -13.05 -3.78
N LEU A 11 -11.70 -12.50 -4.52
CA LEU A 11 -11.60 -11.08 -4.84
C LEU A 11 -11.76 -10.86 -6.35
N ASP A 12 -12.52 -9.84 -6.72
CA ASP A 12 -12.61 -9.38 -8.11
C ASP A 12 -11.45 -8.45 -8.46
N SER A 13 -11.09 -7.54 -7.54
CA SER A 13 -9.95 -6.65 -7.69
C SER A 13 -9.52 -6.03 -6.36
N ILE A 14 -8.30 -5.50 -6.32
CA ILE A 14 -7.85 -4.60 -5.24
C ILE A 14 -7.36 -3.30 -5.89
N ASP A 15 -7.96 -2.18 -5.48
CA ASP A 15 -7.54 -0.85 -5.86
C ASP A 15 -6.66 -0.23 -4.78
N TYR A 16 -5.46 0.19 -5.17
CA TYR A 16 -4.53 0.89 -4.30
C TYR A 16 -4.46 2.36 -4.73
N GLU A 17 -4.74 3.27 -3.79
CA GLU A 17 -4.56 4.70 -3.96
C GLU A 17 -3.47 5.18 -2.99
N VAL A 18 -2.48 5.89 -3.51
CA VAL A 18 -1.41 6.51 -2.72
C VAL A 18 -1.40 8.00 -2.99
N LYS A 19 -1.47 8.80 -1.92
CA LYS A 19 -1.40 10.25 -1.96
C LYS A 19 -0.29 10.73 -1.04
N PHE A 20 0.53 11.64 -1.53
CA PHE A 20 1.57 12.29 -0.75
C PHE A 20 1.19 13.76 -0.55
N GLU A 21 1.25 14.21 0.69
CA GLU A 21 1.04 15.61 1.07
C GLU A 21 2.30 16.12 1.75
N ALA A 22 2.64 17.40 1.56
CA ALA A 22 3.77 18.00 2.27
C ALA A 22 3.46 18.10 3.77
N ALA A 23 4.39 17.67 4.63
CA ALA A 23 4.27 17.84 6.06
C ALA A 23 4.84 19.19 6.52
N THR A 24 4.23 19.81 7.53
CA THR A 24 4.81 20.97 8.23
C THR A 24 6.13 20.57 8.89
N GLY A 25 7.24 21.18 8.47
CA GLY A 25 8.58 20.87 8.98
C GLY A 25 9.46 20.06 8.01
N GLY A 26 8.98 19.78 6.80
CA GLY A 26 9.67 18.96 5.81
C GLY A 26 9.22 17.50 5.83
N GLY A 27 9.59 16.75 4.79
CA GLY A 27 9.09 15.39 4.58
C GLY A 27 7.68 15.33 3.99
N SER A 28 7.04 14.17 4.08
CA SER A 28 5.72 13.95 3.49
C SER A 28 4.81 13.12 4.40
N ILE A 29 3.50 13.33 4.25
CA ILE A 29 2.45 12.47 4.79
C ILE A 29 2.00 11.58 3.65
N CYS A 30 2.29 10.28 3.75
CA CYS A 30 1.79 9.27 2.83
C CYS A 30 0.44 8.73 3.32
N LYS A 31 -0.62 8.94 2.52
CA LYS A 31 -1.95 8.34 2.72
C LYS A 31 -2.13 7.22 1.72
N MET A 32 -2.25 5.99 2.22
CA MET A 32 -2.50 4.80 1.42
C MET A 32 -3.89 4.27 1.72
N THR A 33 -4.69 4.10 0.67
CA THR A 33 -6.02 3.49 0.72
C THR A 33 -6.01 2.21 -0.10
N SER A 34 -6.57 1.13 0.44
CA SER A 34 -6.76 -0.13 -0.27
C SER A 34 -8.25 -0.45 -0.26
N LYS A 35 -8.84 -0.60 -1.45
CA LYS A 35 -10.23 -1.02 -1.62
C LYS A 35 -10.23 -2.44 -2.13
N TYR A 36 -10.86 -3.33 -1.37
CA TYR A 36 -10.97 -4.74 -1.71
C TYR A 36 -12.36 -4.96 -2.30
N ASN A 37 -12.42 -5.25 -3.59
CA ASN A 37 -13.67 -5.57 -4.28
C ASN A 37 -13.83 -7.09 -4.25
N THR A 38 -14.83 -7.59 -3.52
CA THR A 38 -15.03 -9.02 -3.23
C THR A 38 -16.11 -9.62 -4.12
N LYS A 39 -16.00 -10.93 -4.38
CA LYS A 39 -17.07 -11.69 -5.04
C LYS A 39 -18.16 -12.02 -4.04
N ALA A 40 -19.39 -11.56 -4.29
CA ALA A 40 -20.59 -11.84 -3.48
C ALA A 40 -20.36 -11.70 -1.95
N GLU A 41 -21.02 -12.49 -1.11
CA GLU A 41 -20.99 -12.43 0.38
C GLU A 41 -19.60 -12.69 1.02
N PHE A 42 -18.50 -12.63 0.26
CA PHE A 42 -17.17 -12.75 0.83
C PHE A 42 -16.79 -11.48 1.58
N GLN A 43 -16.59 -11.63 2.90
CA GLN A 43 -16.05 -10.60 3.76
C GLN A 43 -14.55 -10.81 3.91
N VAL A 44 -13.77 -9.75 3.66
CA VAL A 44 -12.31 -9.78 3.84
C VAL A 44 -11.98 -9.78 5.33
N ASP A 45 -11.02 -10.62 5.73
CA ASP A 45 -10.55 -10.69 7.11
C ASP A 45 -9.73 -9.43 7.48
N GLU A 46 -10.06 -8.81 8.62
CA GLU A 46 -9.33 -7.66 9.14
C GLU A 46 -7.85 -7.99 9.44
N GLU A 47 -7.55 -9.22 9.85
CA GLU A 47 -6.18 -9.67 10.09
C GLU A 47 -5.38 -9.73 8.78
N GLU A 48 -5.99 -10.20 7.69
CA GLU A 48 -5.36 -10.21 6.37
C GLU A 48 -5.11 -8.78 5.86
N ILE A 49 -6.07 -7.87 6.05
CA ILE A 49 -5.91 -6.44 5.73
C ILE A 49 -4.75 -5.83 6.50
N LYS A 50 -4.66 -6.13 7.81
CA LYS A 50 -3.60 -5.62 8.67
C LYS A 50 -2.23 -6.18 8.25
N ALA A 51 -2.14 -7.47 7.96
CA ALA A 51 -0.91 -8.09 7.46
C ALA A 51 -0.46 -7.48 6.12
N GLY A 52 -1.41 -7.21 5.22
CA GLY A 52 -1.14 -6.51 3.96
C GLY A 52 -0.59 -5.10 4.19
N LYS A 53 -1.20 -4.34 5.12
CA LYS A 53 -0.74 -3.00 5.51
C LYS A 53 0.68 -3.03 6.09
N GLU A 54 0.99 -3.98 6.97
CA GLU A 54 2.31 -4.11 7.58
C GLU A 54 3.40 -4.42 6.55
N LYS A 55 3.11 -5.32 5.58
CA LYS A 55 4.02 -5.60 4.47
C LYS A 55 4.31 -4.37 3.62
N ALA A 56 3.27 -3.63 3.23
CA ALA A 56 3.43 -2.39 2.46
C ALA A 56 4.22 -1.33 3.24
N PHE A 57 3.99 -1.22 4.56
CA PHE A 57 4.74 -0.30 5.42
C PHE A 57 6.21 -0.70 5.57
N ALA A 58 6.52 -1.99 5.64
CA ALA A 58 7.90 -2.48 5.67
C ALA A 58 8.66 -2.09 4.38
N ILE A 59 8.04 -2.25 3.22
CA ILE A 59 8.62 -1.82 1.93
C ILE A 59 8.84 -0.31 1.92
N TYR A 60 7.86 0.46 2.38
CA TYR A 60 7.98 1.93 2.50
C TYR A 60 9.20 2.32 3.34
N LYS A 61 9.41 1.67 4.50
CA LYS A 61 10.54 1.95 5.39
C LYS A 61 11.89 1.65 4.75
N VAL A 62 11.99 0.57 3.97
CA VAL A 62 13.22 0.24 3.25
C VAL A 62 13.53 1.29 2.18
N VAL A 63 12.53 1.72 1.42
CA VAL A 63 12.70 2.77 0.41
C VAL A 63 13.07 4.11 1.06
N GLU A 64 12.40 4.48 2.14
CA GLU A 64 12.69 5.70 2.91
C GLU A 64 14.15 5.71 3.41
N ALA A 65 14.61 4.61 4.03
CA ALA A 65 15.99 4.49 4.49
C ALA A 65 17.00 4.60 3.34
N TYR A 66 16.74 3.91 2.22
CA TYR A 66 17.61 3.97 1.05
C TYR A 66 17.72 5.40 0.50
N LEU A 67 16.61 6.13 0.38
CA LEU A 67 16.62 7.51 -0.13
C LEU A 67 17.32 8.47 0.83
N LEU A 68 17.20 8.27 2.14
CA LEU A 68 17.91 9.07 3.14
C LEU A 68 19.43 8.84 3.08
N GLU A 69 19.87 7.61 2.83
CA GLU A 69 21.30 7.28 2.65
C GLU A 69 21.82 7.72 1.28
N ASN A 70 20.95 7.85 0.28
CA ASN A 70 21.29 8.16 -1.10
C ASN A 70 20.53 9.39 -1.61
N LEU A 71 20.82 10.56 -1.03
CA LEU A 71 20.12 11.84 -1.31
C LEU A 71 20.16 12.30 -2.79
N HIS A 72 20.97 11.66 -3.63
CA HIS A 72 21.12 11.95 -5.06
C HIS A 72 20.54 10.85 -5.96
N ALA A 73 19.97 9.78 -5.39
CA ALA A 73 19.40 8.67 -6.16
C ALA A 73 18.15 9.10 -6.97
N TYR A 74 17.45 10.13 -6.51
CA TYR A 74 16.33 10.75 -7.20
C TYR A 74 16.52 12.27 -7.22
N ALA A 75 16.13 12.90 -8.33
CA ALA A 75 16.28 14.34 -8.61
C ALA A 75 14.92 14.96 -8.94
#